data_AF-A0A969L3F7-F1
#
_entry.id   AF-A0A969L3F7-F1
#
_cell.length_a   1.000
_cell.length_b   1.000
_cell.length_c   1.000
_cell.angle_alpha   90.00
_cell.angle_beta   90.00
_cell.angle_gamma   90.00
#
_symmetry.space_group_name_H-M   'P 1'
#
loop_
_entity.id
_entity.type
_entity.pdbx_description
1 polymer ?
#
loop_
_entity_poly.entity_id
_entity_poly.type
_entity_poly.pdbx_seq_one_letter_code
_entity_poly.pdbx_strand_id
1 'polypeptide(L)'
;MLLTYIALAIGLIGLFLAWHAGRKNGELQERIAQVNSRVYNLRRELQEAQEKAEQEMIALKFQLLKVQGELKVTPEMKMSEIVAVHPQAQQVLAGFHLGGCSSCSFDPRQSLGEVAAVNGRELEPILVALNGLIVESNGNGAVSPEKLKTPNIQLHF
;
A
#
# COMPACT_ATOMS: atom_id res chain seq x y z
N MET A 1 -42.11 -18.26 63.98
CA MET A 1 -41.67 -16.85 64.05
C MET A 1 -40.14 -16.71 63.95
N LEU A 2 -39.32 -17.40 64.75
CA LEU A 2 -37.85 -17.22 64.67
C LEU A 2 -37.23 -17.68 63.33
N LEU A 3 -37.68 -18.82 62.80
CA LEU A 3 -37.17 -19.39 61.54
C LEU A 3 -37.43 -18.50 60.31
N THR A 4 -38.55 -17.79 60.27
CA THR A 4 -38.89 -16.87 59.18
C THR A 4 -37.97 -15.65 59.19
N TYR A 5 -37.57 -15.15 60.36
CA TYR A 5 -36.60 -14.06 60.46
C TYR A 5 -35.19 -14.47 60.00
N ILE A 6 -34.76 -15.70 60.31
CA ILE A 6 -33.45 -16.21 59.87
C ILE A 6 -33.40 -16.34 58.35
N ALA A 7 -34.45 -16.87 57.72
CA ALA A 7 -34.52 -16.97 56.26
C ALA A 7 -34.48 -15.60 55.58
N LEU A 8 -35.17 -14.60 56.15
CA LEU A 8 -35.19 -13.23 55.64
C LEU A 8 -33.81 -12.55 55.78
N ALA A 9 -33.11 -12.79 56.89
CA ALA A 9 -31.76 -12.28 57.12
C ALA A 9 -30.76 -12.84 56.11
N ILE A 10 -30.81 -14.14 55.81
CA ILE A 10 -29.92 -14.77 54.82
C ILE A 10 -30.20 -14.22 53.41
N GLY A 11 -31.47 -14.03 53.05
CA GLY A 11 -31.85 -13.42 51.77
C GLY A 11 -31.32 -12.00 51.60
N LEU A 12 -31.41 -11.18 52.65
CA LEU A 12 -30.88 -9.82 52.65
C LEU A 12 -29.35 -9.79 52.53
N ILE A 13 -28.64 -10.69 53.20
CA ILE A 13 -27.18 -10.81 53.10
C ILE A 13 -26.77 -11.22 51.68
N GLY A 14 -27.47 -12.17 51.06
CA GLY A 14 -27.21 -12.58 49.68
C GLY A 14 -27.42 -11.43 48.68
N LEU A 15 -28.51 -10.68 48.84
CA LEU A 15 -28.79 -9.49 48.00
C LEU A 15 -27.71 -8.41 48.17
N PHE A 16 -27.27 -8.18 49.41
CA PHE A 16 -26.23 -7.20 49.72
C PHE A 16 -24.88 -7.58 49.10
N LEU A 17 -24.49 -8.85 49.18
CA LEU A 17 -23.26 -9.35 48.55
C LEU A 17 -23.32 -9.29 47.03
N ALA A 18 -24.45 -9.64 46.42
CA ALA A 18 -24.65 -9.52 44.97
C ALA A 18 -24.55 -8.06 44.50
N TRP A 19 -25.19 -7.14 45.23
CA TRP A 19 -25.12 -5.71 44.94
C TRP A 19 -23.68 -5.17 45.10
N HIS A 20 -22.99 -5.56 46.17
CA HIS A 20 -21.62 -5.14 46.41
C HIS A 20 -20.62 -5.70 45.38
N ALA A 21 -20.80 -6.95 44.95
CA ALA A 21 -19.99 -7.57 43.90
C ALA A 21 -20.23 -6.91 42.52
N GLY A 22 -21.49 -6.64 42.17
CA GLY A 22 -21.85 -5.93 40.95
C GLY A 22 -21.23 -4.54 40.87
N ARG A 23 -21.14 -3.84 42.02
CA ARG A 23 -20.53 -2.51 42.08
C ARG A 23 -19.02 -2.51 41.79
N LYS A 24 -18.30 -3.57 42.16
CA LYS A 24 -16.84 -3.69 41.91
C LYS A 24 -16.50 -4.08 40.47
N ASN A 25 -17.39 -4.79 39.78
CA ASN A 25 -17.15 -5.23 38.40
C ASN A 25 -17.16 -4.07 37.40
N GLY A 26 -17.88 -2.99 37.68
CA GLY A 26 -17.92 -1.80 36.81
C GLY A 26 -16.54 -1.15 36.62
N GLU A 27 -15.76 -1.03 37.70
CA GLU A 27 -14.43 -0.39 37.66
C GLU A 27 -13.41 -1.20 36.84
N LEU A 28 -13.47 -2.53 36.90
CA LEU A 28 -12.60 -3.40 36.09
C LEU A 28 -12.96 -3.32 34.60
N GLN A 29 -14.26 -3.23 34.27
CA GLN A 29 -14.69 -3.08 32.88
C GLN A 29 -14.25 -1.74 32.29
N GLU A 30 -14.32 -0.65 33.05
CA GLU A 30 -13.77 0.64 32.62
C GLU A 30 -12.26 0.57 32.34
N ARG A 31 -11.49 -0.10 33.20
CA ARG A 31 -10.04 -0.27 33.00
C ARG A 31 -9.74 -1.08 31.75
N ILE A 32 -10.50 -2.14 31.48
CA ILE A 32 -10.36 -2.95 30.26
C ILE A 32 -10.70 -2.10 29.03
N ALA A 33 -11.79 -1.34 29.07
CA ALA A 33 -12.17 -0.43 27.98
C ALA A 33 -11.08 0.62 27.71
N GLN A 34 -10.48 1.17 28.76
CA GLN A 34 -9.42 2.17 28.66
C GLN A 34 -8.10 1.60 28.12
N VAL A 35 -7.74 0.36 28.49
CA VAL A 35 -6.56 -0.31 27.92
C VAL A 35 -6.79 -0.62 26.45
N ASN A 36 -7.99 -1.12 26.11
CA ASN A 36 -8.31 -1.46 24.73
C ASN A 36 -8.25 -0.21 23.83
N SER A 37 -8.83 0.91 24.26
CA SER A 37 -8.76 2.16 23.49
C SER A 37 -7.33 2.68 23.31
N ARG A 38 -6.46 2.54 24.32
CA ARG A 38 -5.03 2.87 24.18
C ARG A 38 -4.33 2.00 23.14
N VAL A 39 -4.60 0.69 23.11
CA VAL A 39 -4.02 -0.21 22.11
C VAL A 39 -4.48 0.17 20.69
N TYR A 40 -5.76 0.50 20.51
CA TYR A 40 -6.27 0.96 19.21
C TYR A 40 -5.62 2.27 18.76
N ASN A 41 -5.49 3.26 19.65
CA ASN A 41 -4.86 4.53 19.31
C ASN A 41 -3.38 4.34 18.95
N LEU A 42 -2.65 3.54 19.72
CA LEU A 42 -1.23 3.26 19.46
C LEU A 42 -1.03 2.56 18.10
N ARG A 43 -1.90 1.61 17.77
CA ARG A 43 -1.87 0.92 16.47
C ARG A 43 -2.10 1.91 15.32
N ARG A 44 -3.04 2.85 15.50
CA ARG A 44 -3.33 3.87 14.48
C ARG A 44 -2.13 4.81 14.27
N GLU A 45 -1.52 5.27 15.36
CA GLU A 45 -0.32 6.11 15.30
C GLU A 45 0.85 5.40 14.62
N LEU A 46 1.05 4.09 14.90
CA LEU A 46 2.06 3.29 14.22
C LEU A 46 1.80 3.17 12.72
N GLN A 47 0.54 2.98 12.31
CA GLN A 47 0.18 2.94 10.89
C GLN A 47 0.44 4.27 10.20
N GLU A 48 0.00 5.38 10.81
CA GLU A 48 0.24 6.73 10.28
C GLU A 48 1.74 7.06 10.19
N ALA A 49 2.55 6.63 11.16
CA ALA A 49 4.00 6.80 11.14
C ALA A 49 4.67 5.94 10.05
N GLN A 50 4.19 4.71 9.85
CA GLN A 50 4.69 3.82 8.80
C GLN A 50 4.39 4.41 7.41
N GLU A 51 3.17 4.89 7.17
CA GLU A 51 2.80 5.52 5.89
C GLU A 51 3.66 6.75 5.59
N LYS A 52 3.93 7.60 6.59
CA LYS A 52 4.83 8.76 6.43
C LYS A 52 6.25 8.33 6.09
N ALA A 53 6.79 7.34 6.79
CA ALA A 53 8.13 6.82 6.51
C ALA A 53 8.23 6.24 5.10
N GLU A 54 7.22 5.49 4.64
CA GLU A 54 7.17 4.97 3.27
C GLU A 54 7.14 6.10 2.23
N GLN A 55 6.34 7.15 2.45
CA GLN A 55 6.28 8.31 1.56
C GLN A 55 7.61 9.07 1.48
N GLU A 56 8.25 9.32 2.63
CA GLU A 56 9.55 9.98 2.69
C GLU A 56 10.64 9.16 1.99
N MET A 57 10.62 7.84 2.16
CA MET A 57 11.55 6.92 1.49
C MET A 57 11.37 6.96 -0.03
N ILE A 58 10.14 6.97 -0.54
CA ILE A 58 9.86 7.07 -1.98
C ILE A 58 10.37 8.42 -2.53
N ALA A 59 10.10 9.52 -1.82
CA ALA A 59 10.55 10.85 -2.21
C ALA A 59 12.09 10.96 -2.21
N LEU A 60 12.76 10.42 -1.19
CA LEU A 60 14.22 10.40 -1.09
C LEU A 60 14.83 9.55 -2.19
N LYS A 61 14.29 8.35 -2.43
CA LYS A 61 14.71 7.47 -3.53
C LYS A 61 14.61 8.19 -4.88
N PHE A 62 13.52 8.92 -5.12
CA PHE A 62 13.37 9.72 -6.34
C PHE A 62 14.44 10.83 -6.46
N GLN A 63 14.73 11.53 -5.37
CA GLN A 63 15.79 12.56 -5.35
C GLN A 63 17.18 11.94 -5.61
N LEU A 64 17.49 10.79 -5.00
CA LEU A 64 18.76 10.10 -5.23
C LEU A 64 18.91 9.62 -6.68
N LEU A 65 17.85 9.01 -7.25
CA LEU A 65 17.83 8.59 -8.64
C LEU A 65 18.03 9.78 -9.60
N LYS A 66 17.48 10.94 -9.25
CA LYS A 66 17.64 12.16 -10.06
C LYS A 66 19.07 12.71 -10.00
N VAL A 67 19.70 12.70 -8.83
CA VAL A 67 21.08 13.18 -8.65
C VAL A 67 22.11 12.23 -9.27
N GLN A 68 21.88 10.92 -9.22
CA GLN A 68 22.77 9.94 -9.84
C GLN A 68 22.70 9.93 -11.38
N GLY A 69 21.71 10.59 -12.00
CA GLY A 69 21.50 10.52 -13.45
C GLY A 69 21.08 9.13 -13.95
N GLU A 70 20.82 8.20 -13.03
CA GLU A 70 20.41 6.83 -13.26
C GLU A 70 18.95 6.63 -12.83
N LEU A 71 18.06 7.54 -13.26
CA LEU A 71 16.63 7.32 -13.12
C LEU A 71 16.24 6.23 -14.14
N LYS A 72 16.59 4.98 -13.80
CA LYS A 72 16.40 3.79 -14.62
C LYS A 72 15.39 2.89 -13.93
N VAL A 73 14.31 2.58 -14.62
CA VAL A 73 13.35 1.57 -14.21
C VAL A 73 14.02 0.20 -14.30
N THR A 74 13.93 -0.56 -13.21
CA THR A 74 14.42 -1.94 -13.09
C THR A 74 13.25 -2.91 -12.93
N PRO A 75 13.43 -4.22 -13.21
CA PRO A 75 12.39 -5.24 -13.05
C PRO A 75 11.76 -5.34 -11.66
N GLU A 76 12.57 -5.07 -10.64
CA GLU A 76 12.24 -5.24 -9.22
C GLU A 76 11.45 -4.04 -8.68
N MET A 77 11.41 -2.94 -9.44
CA MET A 77 10.69 -1.73 -9.08
C MET A 77 9.18 -2.01 -9.06
N LYS A 78 8.50 -1.51 -8.02
CA LYS A 78 7.05 -1.69 -7.89
C LYS A 78 6.32 -0.85 -8.93
N MET A 79 5.15 -1.33 -9.36
CA MET A 79 4.36 -0.60 -10.35
C MET A 79 3.94 0.81 -9.87
N SER A 80 3.69 0.96 -8.57
CA SER A 80 3.47 2.26 -7.92
C SER A 80 4.66 3.22 -8.05
N GLU A 81 5.88 2.72 -7.89
CA GLU A 81 7.10 3.51 -8.04
C GLU A 81 7.32 3.92 -9.51
N ILE A 82 7.04 3.02 -10.46
CA ILE A 82 7.19 3.30 -11.91
C ILE A 82 6.22 4.39 -12.38
N VAL A 83 4.96 4.35 -11.93
CA VAL A 83 3.98 5.40 -12.25
C VAL A 83 4.30 6.72 -11.56
N ALA A 84 4.92 6.67 -10.36
CA ALA A 84 5.41 7.87 -9.69
C ALA A 84 6.63 8.50 -10.38
N VAL A 85 7.40 7.72 -11.14
CA VAL A 85 8.57 8.20 -11.89
C VAL A 85 8.18 9.09 -13.06
N HIS A 86 7.17 8.72 -13.84
CA HIS A 86 6.74 9.52 -15.00
C HIS A 86 5.24 9.36 -15.30
N PRO A 87 4.49 10.45 -15.54
CA PRO A 87 3.05 10.37 -15.81
C PRO A 87 2.70 9.56 -17.07
N GLN A 88 3.58 9.54 -18.09
CA GLN A 88 3.38 8.71 -19.28
C GLN A 88 3.75 7.23 -19.09
N ALA A 89 4.36 6.85 -17.96
CA ALA A 89 4.66 5.44 -17.70
C ALA A 89 3.38 4.58 -17.69
N GLN A 90 2.26 5.14 -17.20
CA GLN A 90 0.96 4.47 -17.23
C GLN A 90 0.47 4.19 -18.66
N GLN A 91 0.75 5.09 -19.62
CA GLN A 91 0.39 4.90 -21.03
C GLN A 91 1.24 3.82 -21.69
N VAL A 92 2.54 3.75 -21.37
CA VAL A 92 3.43 2.70 -21.86
C VAL A 92 3.01 1.33 -21.32
N LEU A 93 2.74 1.21 -20.02
CA LEU A 93 2.24 -0.02 -19.41
C LEU A 93 0.90 -0.48 -20.04
N ALA A 94 0.01 0.46 -20.35
CA ALA A 94 -1.24 0.17 -21.06
C ALA A 94 -0.97 -0.37 -22.48
N GLY A 95 0.01 0.18 -23.20
CA GLY A 95 0.43 -0.30 -24.52
C GLY A 95 0.96 -1.74 -24.52
N PHE A 96 1.54 -2.20 -23.41
CA PHE A 96 1.98 -3.59 -23.24
C PHE A 96 0.92 -4.51 -22.60
N HIS A 97 -0.29 -4.00 -22.35
CA HIS A 97 -1.36 -4.69 -21.64
C HIS A 97 -1.02 -5.10 -20.20
N LEU A 98 -0.09 -4.39 -19.55
CA LEU A 98 0.30 -4.62 -18.16
C LEU A 98 -0.54 -3.82 -17.15
N GLY A 99 -1.59 -3.16 -17.66
CA GLY A 99 -2.53 -2.36 -16.91
C GLY A 99 -2.38 -0.85 -17.16
N GLY A 100 -3.45 -0.10 -16.88
CA GLY A 100 -3.60 1.32 -17.28
C GLY A 100 -4.84 1.62 -18.14
N CYS A 101 -5.62 0.59 -18.49
CA CYS A 101 -6.94 0.73 -19.11
C CYS A 101 -8.04 0.51 -18.05
N SER A 102 -9.23 1.09 -18.23
CA SER A 102 -10.37 0.98 -17.30
C SER A 102 -10.80 -0.46 -16.93
N SER A 103 -10.32 -1.47 -17.66
CA SER A 103 -10.61 -2.89 -17.43
C SER A 103 -9.41 -3.74 -16.98
N CYS A 104 -8.20 -3.17 -16.88
CA CYS A 104 -6.99 -3.89 -16.46
C CYS A 104 -6.38 -3.17 -15.25
N SER A 105 -6.76 -3.62 -14.06
CA SER A 105 -6.18 -3.16 -12.80
C SER A 105 -4.97 -4.04 -12.47
N PHE A 106 -3.80 -3.42 -12.33
CA PHE A 106 -2.61 -4.06 -11.75
C PHE A 106 -2.59 -3.83 -10.24
N ASP A 107 -1.95 -4.70 -9.45
CA ASP A 107 -1.71 -4.42 -8.03
C ASP A 107 -0.49 -3.47 -7.92
N PRO A 108 -0.63 -2.27 -7.34
CA PRO A 108 0.46 -1.31 -7.21
C PRO A 108 1.67 -1.81 -6.41
N ARG A 109 1.49 -2.90 -5.65
CA ARG A 109 2.53 -3.52 -4.82
C ARG A 109 3.37 -4.56 -5.56
N GLN A 110 2.90 -5.05 -6.71
CA GLN A 110 3.62 -6.01 -7.54
C GLN A 110 4.77 -5.33 -8.28
N SER A 111 5.84 -6.10 -8.50
CA SER A 111 6.98 -5.68 -9.32
C SER A 111 6.67 -5.74 -10.81
N LEU A 112 7.40 -4.96 -11.61
CA LEU A 112 7.26 -5.01 -13.07
C LEU A 112 7.51 -6.41 -13.64
N GLY A 113 8.53 -7.10 -13.12
CA GLY A 113 8.87 -8.46 -13.52
C GLY A 113 7.74 -9.47 -13.25
N GLU A 114 7.12 -9.40 -12.07
CA GLU A 114 5.98 -10.25 -11.73
C GLU A 114 4.77 -9.97 -12.64
N VAL A 115 4.44 -8.70 -12.87
CA VAL A 115 3.31 -8.33 -13.74
C VAL A 115 3.57 -8.73 -15.18
N ALA A 116 4.79 -8.56 -15.69
CA ALA A 116 5.18 -9.00 -17.03
C ALA A 116 5.07 -10.53 -17.16
N ALA A 117 5.56 -11.28 -16.18
CA ALA A 117 5.49 -12.75 -16.17
C ALA A 117 4.04 -13.26 -16.13
N VAL A 118 3.19 -12.69 -15.27
CA VAL A 118 1.76 -13.06 -15.17
C VAL A 118 1.01 -12.81 -16.48
N ASN A 119 1.36 -11.73 -17.19
CA ASN A 119 0.74 -11.38 -18.48
C ASN A 119 1.43 -12.03 -19.69
N GLY A 120 2.46 -12.86 -19.48
CA GLY A 120 3.21 -13.52 -20.56
C GLY A 120 3.90 -12.52 -21.50
N ARG A 121 4.43 -11.43 -20.96
CA ARG A 121 5.15 -10.39 -21.70
C ARG A 121 6.65 -10.45 -21.43
N GLU A 122 7.43 -10.22 -22.48
CA GLU A 122 8.89 -10.07 -22.38
C GLU A 122 9.23 -8.77 -21.67
N LEU A 123 10.11 -8.85 -20.67
CA LEU A 123 10.43 -7.77 -19.76
C LEU A 123 11.35 -6.72 -20.39
N GLU A 124 12.26 -7.16 -21.26
CA GLU A 124 13.23 -6.34 -21.98
C GLU A 124 12.59 -5.17 -22.78
N PRO A 125 11.62 -5.41 -23.69
CA PRO A 125 11.01 -4.32 -24.47
C PRO A 125 10.26 -3.30 -23.60
N ILE A 126 9.67 -3.74 -22.49
CA ILE A 126 8.96 -2.86 -21.55
C ILE A 126 9.96 -1.95 -20.83
N LEU A 127 11.06 -2.51 -20.33
CA LEU A 127 12.12 -1.74 -19.67
C LEU A 127 12.74 -0.73 -20.62
N VAL A 128 12.95 -1.08 -21.89
CA VAL A 128 13.48 -0.15 -22.90
C VAL A 128 12.52 1.01 -23.12
N ALA A 129 11.22 0.74 -23.27
CA ALA A 129 10.21 1.78 -23.46
C ALA A 129 10.09 2.71 -22.24
N LEU A 130 10.07 2.16 -21.03
CA LEU A 130 9.97 2.94 -19.79
C LEU A 130 11.22 3.80 -19.54
N ASN A 131 12.42 3.24 -19.79
CA ASN A 131 13.67 3.99 -19.67
C ASN A 131 13.83 5.04 -20.77
N GLY A 132 13.30 4.79 -21.97
CA GLY A 132 13.24 5.78 -23.05
C GLY A 132 12.51 7.05 -22.63
N LEU A 133 11.34 6.92 -22.01
CA LEU A 133 10.58 8.06 -21.50
C LEU A 133 11.36 8.92 -20.50
N ILE A 134 12.16 8.29 -19.65
CA ILE A 134 12.91 8.99 -18.61
C ILE A 134 14.10 9.74 -19.20
N VAL A 135 14.77 9.14 -20.18
CA VAL A 135 15.84 9.81 -20.93
C VAL A 135 15.30 10.99 -21.73
N GLU A 136 14.13 10.85 -22.37
CA GLU A 136 13.47 11.95 -23.08
C GLU A 136 13.04 13.08 -22.13
N SER A 137 12.46 12.74 -20.97
CA SER A 137 12.06 13.72 -19.96
C SER A 137 13.25 14.45 -19.30
N ASN A 138 14.40 13.78 -19.13
CA ASN A 138 15.61 14.39 -18.59
C ASN A 138 16.42 15.14 -19.66
N GLY A 139 16.31 14.73 -20.92
CA GLY A 139 17.07 15.22 -22.07
C GLY A 139 16.29 16.19 -22.95
N ASN A 140 15.56 17.14 -22.35
CA ASN A 140 14.91 18.23 -23.09
C ASN A 140 15.95 19.26 -23.61
N GLY A 141 16.81 18.75 -24.50
CA GLY A 141 17.90 19.37 -25.22
C GLY A 141 18.35 18.43 -26.36
N ALA A 142 17.50 18.29 -27.39
CA ALA A 142 17.68 17.55 -28.64
C ALA A 142 17.83 16.01 -28.50
N VAL A 143 17.10 15.18 -29.25
CA VAL A 143 17.39 14.82 -30.65
C VAL A 143 16.14 14.28 -31.38
N SER A 144 16.11 14.57 -32.68
CA SER A 144 15.17 14.32 -33.78
C SER A 144 14.22 13.10 -33.78
N PRO A 145 13.01 13.24 -34.39
CA PRO A 145 11.99 12.20 -34.57
C PRO A 145 12.35 11.09 -35.58
N GLU A 146 13.64 10.83 -35.83
CA GLU A 146 14.09 9.93 -36.90
C GLU A 146 14.32 8.47 -36.43
N LYS A 147 14.17 8.19 -35.12
CA LYS A 147 14.39 6.85 -34.54
C LYS A 147 13.13 6.13 -34.08
N LEU A 148 12.00 6.41 -34.72
CA LEU A 148 10.81 5.54 -34.75
C LEU A 148 10.80 4.72 -36.06
N LYS A 149 11.92 4.06 -36.39
CA LYS A 149 11.95 3.11 -37.50
C LYS A 149 11.44 1.77 -36.98
N THR A 150 10.16 1.52 -37.25
CA THR A 150 9.52 0.22 -37.15
C THR A 150 10.40 -0.85 -37.83
N PRO A 151 10.58 -2.05 -37.21
CA PRO A 151 11.24 -3.14 -37.89
C PRO A 151 10.37 -3.62 -39.06
N ASN A 152 10.88 -3.31 -40.25
CA ASN A 152 10.61 -3.85 -41.58
C ASN A 152 10.00 -5.27 -41.60
N ILE A 153 8.68 -5.38 -41.76
CA ILE A 153 8.00 -6.61 -42.19
C ILE A 153 7.64 -6.42 -43.67
N GLN A 154 8.39 -7.08 -44.54
CA GLN A 154 8.07 -7.19 -45.96
C GLN A 154 6.95 -8.22 -46.12
N LEU A 155 5.76 -7.77 -46.50
CA LEU A 155 4.72 -8.66 -47.02
C LEU A 155 4.94 -8.81 -48.53
N HIS A 156 5.52 -9.95 -48.90
CA HIS A 156 5.52 -10.42 -50.28
C HIS A 156 4.07 -10.86 -50.61
N PHE A 157 3.47 -10.23 -51.62
CA PHE A 157 2.25 -10.71 -52.27
C PHE A 157 2.61 -11.63 -53.45
#